data_AF-A0A800GAE6-F1
#
_entry.id   AF-A0A800GAE6-F1
#
_cell.length_a   1.000
_cell.length_b   1.000
_cell.length_c   1.000
_cell.angle_alpha   90.00
_cell.angle_beta   90.00
_cell.angle_gamma   90.00
#
_symmetry.space_group_name_H-M   'P 1'
#
loop_
_entity.id
_entity.type
_entity.pdbx_description
1 polymer ?
#
loop_
_entity_poly.entity_id
_entity_poly.type
_entity_poly.pdbx_seq_one_letter_code
_entity_poly.pdbx_strand_id
1 'polypeptide(L)' 'MAYAATKADGDMLGSWWSEDRGGYIQPTEFLLGRGGTVLGAMYATGPVGRMGADEAI' A
#
# COMPACT_ATOMS: atom_id res chain seq x y z
N MET A 1 2.97 4.15 -0.11
CA MET A 1 1.77 4.93 -0.48
C MET A 1 1.13 5.40 0.81
N ALA A 2 1.16 6.70 0.98
CA ALA A 2 0.92 7.47 2.19
C ALA A 2 0.14 8.72 1.75
N TYR A 3 -0.58 9.35 2.68
CA TYR A 3 -1.33 10.62 2.57
C TYR A 3 -1.92 10.96 1.18
N ALA A 4 -3.25 11.03 1.09
CA ALA A 4 -4.03 11.36 -0.12
C ALA A 4 -4.09 10.29 -1.23
N ALA A 5 -3.72 9.04 -0.93
CA ALA A 5 -4.01 7.91 -1.83
C ALA A 5 -5.51 7.75 -2.06
N THR A 6 -5.91 7.54 -3.31
CA THR A 6 -7.30 7.40 -3.75
C THR A 6 -7.64 5.97 -4.17
N LYS A 7 -8.92 5.68 -4.37
CA LYS A 7 -9.36 4.39 -4.93
C LYS A 7 -8.79 4.15 -6.33
N ALA A 8 -8.70 5.20 -7.14
CA ALA A 8 -8.12 5.10 -8.48
C ALA A 8 -6.63 4.68 -8.45
N ASP A 9 -5.87 5.14 -7.45
CA ASP A 9 -4.49 4.68 -7.24
C ASP A 9 -4.46 3.19 -6.87
N GLY A 10 -5.39 2.75 -6.03
CA GLY A 10 -5.54 1.33 -5.68
C GLY A 10 -5.87 0.46 -6.89
N ASP A 11 -6.84 0.88 -7.71
CA ASP A 11 -7.25 0.17 -8.92
C ASP A 11 -6.09 0.10 -9.94
N MET A 12 -5.32 1.19 -10.10
CA MET A 12 -4.14 1.22 -10.97
C MET A 12 -3.05 0.22 -10.54
N LEU A 13 -2.89 0.03 -9.23
CA LEU A 13 -1.90 -0.88 -8.65
C LEU A 13 -2.43 -2.31 -8.48
N GLY A 14 -3.72 -2.57 -8.75
CA GLY A 14 -4.37 -3.85 -8.43
C GLY A 14 -4.45 -4.12 -6.92
N SER A 15 -4.40 -3.08 -6.10
CA SER A 15 -4.43 -3.17 -4.64
C SER A 15 -5.86 -3.31 -4.14
N TRP A 16 -6.06 -4.13 -3.11
CA TRP A 16 -7.35 -4.16 -2.42
C TRP A 16 -7.63 -2.82 -1.73
N TRP A 17 -8.88 -2.37 -1.82
CA TRP A 17 -9.37 -1.14 -1.22
C TRP A 17 -10.22 -1.43 0.01
N SER A 18 -9.93 -0.73 1.11
CA SER A 18 -10.66 -0.91 2.37
C SER A 18 -11.99 -0.15 2.40
N GLU A 19 -12.99 -0.68 1.70
CA GLU A 19 -14.35 -0.10 1.63
C GLU A 19 -14.94 0.20 3.03
N ASP A 20 -14.87 -0.77 3.95
CA ASP A 20 -15.53 -0.69 5.25
C ASP A 20 -14.76 0.12 6.31
N ARG A 21 -13.56 0.63 6.00
CA ARG A 21 -12.68 1.30 6.99
C ARG A 21 -12.18 2.66 6.54
N GLY A 22 -13.02 3.41 5.83
CA GLY A 22 -12.74 4.79 5.44
C GLY A 22 -11.84 4.95 4.22
N GLY A 23 -11.55 3.87 3.50
CA GLY A 23 -10.86 3.92 2.21
C GLY A 23 -9.35 4.10 2.32
N TYR A 24 -8.61 3.00 2.21
CA TYR A 24 -7.16 3.01 2.08
C TYR A 24 -6.69 1.74 1.38
N ILE A 25 -5.47 1.78 0.84
CA ILE A 25 -4.79 0.61 0.29
C ILE A 25 -3.90 -0.04 1.35
N GLN A 26 -3.87 -1.37 1.39
CA GLN A 26 -2.89 -2.11 2.19
C GLN A 26 -1.48 -1.99 1.56
N PRO A 27 -0.41 -2.25 2.31
CA PRO A 27 0.94 -2.14 1.78
C PRO A 27 1.12 -3.01 0.53
N THR A 28 1.48 -2.35 -0.57
CA THR A 28 1.76 -2.97 -1.86
C THR A 28 3.17 -2.56 -2.26
N GLU A 29 4.02 -3.55 -2.51
CA GLU A 29 5.44 -3.36 -2.83
C GLU A 29 5.78 -4.03 -4.16
N PHE A 30 6.55 -3.32 -4.98
CA PHE A 30 7.02 -3.81 -6.27
C PHE A 30 8.54 -3.75 -6.31
N LEU A 31 9.17 -4.86 -6.69
CA LEU A 31 10.59 -4.91 -7.02
C LEU A 31 10.75 -4.59 -8.50
N LEU A 32 11.42 -3.48 -8.81
CA LEU A 32 11.62 -3.03 -10.18
C LEU A 32 13.03 -3.32 -10.66
N GLY A 33 13.13 -3.93 -11.83
CA GLY A 33 14.37 -4.08 -12.59
C GLY A 33 14.69 -2.83 -13.39
N ARG A 34 15.91 -2.80 -13.94
CA ARG A 34 16.33 -1.73 -14.85
C ARG A 34 15.40 -1.72 -16.07
N GLY A 35 14.93 -0.53 -16.47
CA GLY A 35 13.98 -0.38 -17.58
C GLY A 35 12.51 -0.50 -17.17
N GLY A 36 12.19 -0.58 -15.88
CA GLY A 36 10.81 -0.56 -15.38
C GLY A 36 10.10 -1.91 -15.39
N THR A 37 10.83 -3.00 -15.59
CA THR A 37 10.27 -4.36 -15.50
C THR A 37 9.94 -4.70 -14.04
N VAL A 38 8.71 -5.16 -13.77
CA VAL A 38 8.35 -5.71 -12.46
C VAL A 38 8.99 -7.10 -12.32
N LEU A 39 9.90 -7.25 -11.35
CA LEU A 39 10.59 -8.50 -11.03
C LEU A 39 9.88 -9.30 -9.94
N GLY A 40 9.07 -8.62 -9.12
CA GLY A 40 8.28 -9.23 -8.06
C GLY A 40 7.28 -8.23 -7.50
N ALA A 41 6.22 -8.75 -6.90
CA ALA A 41 5.22 -7.97 -6.18
C ALA A 41 4.89 -8.68 -4.86
N MET A 42 4.73 -7.89 -3.81
CA MET A 42 4.32 -8.36 -2.51
C MET A 42 3.11 -7.56 -2.03
N TYR A 43 2.18 -8.29 -1.42
CA TYR A 43 1.02 -7.72 -0.77
C TYR A 43 1.04 -8.15 0.68
N ALA A 44 1.13 -7.19 1.60
CA ALA A 44 1.16 -7.48 3.03
C ALA A 44 -0.26 -7.38 3.60
N THR A 45 -0.76 -8.48 4.17
CA THR A 45 -2.02 -8.48 4.91
C THR A 45 -1.74 -8.05 6.35
N GLY A 46 -1.80 -6.74 6.58
CA GLY A 46 -1.63 -6.18 7.91
C GLY A 46 -0.77 -4.92 7.91
N PRO A 47 -0.85 -4.14 9.00
CA PRO A 47 -0.07 -2.93 9.14
C PRO A 47 1.42 -3.27 9.28
N VAL A 48 2.21 -3.00 8.24
CA VAL A 48 3.65 -2.89 8.42
C VAL A 48 3.90 -1.63 9.26
N GLY A 49 4.40 -1.82 10.49
CA GLY A 49 4.70 -0.71 11.41
C GLY A 49 3.47 0.00 11.99
N ARG A 50 2.43 -0.72 12.44
CA ARG A 50 1.40 -0.12 13.33
C ARG A 50 2.09 0.28 14.63
N MET A 51 2.62 1.49 14.61
CA MET A 51 3.02 2.25 15.77
C MET A 51 1.88 3.25 15.97
N GLY A 52 1.23 3.22 17.14
CA GLY A 52 0.31 4.26 17.56
C GLY A 52 1.00 5.62 17.46
N ALA A 53 0.24 6.70 17.24
CA ALA A 53 0.83 8.04 17.22
C ALA A 53 1.56 8.37 18.54
N ASP A 54 1.09 7.78 19.63
CA ASP A 54 1.67 7.76 20.96
C ASP A 54 2.93 6.90 21.09
N GLU A 55 3.11 5.90 20.23
CA GLU A 55 4.28 5.02 20.21
C GLU A 55 5.44 5.60 19.37
N ALA A 56 5.21 6.67 18.60
CA ALA A 56 6.17 7.29 17.67
C ALA A 56 6.98 8.47 18.26
N ILE A 57 6.88 8.71 19.58
CA ILE A 57 7.56 9.80 20.31
C ILE A 57 8.58 9.21 21.30
#